data_AF-A0A2D5VBW8-F1
#
_entry.id   AF-A0A2D5VBW8-F1
#
_cell.length_a   1.000
_cell.length_b   1.000
_cell.length_c   1.000
_cell.angle_alpha   90.00
_cell.angle_beta   90.00
_cell.angle_gamma   90.00
#
_symmetry.space_group_name_H-M   'P 1'
#
loop_
_entity.id
_entity.type
_entity.pdbx_description
1 polymer ?
#
loop_
_entity_poly.entity_id
_entity_poly.type
_entity_poly.pdbx_seq_one_letter_code
_entity_poly.pdbx_strand_id
1 'polypeptide(L)'
;MRSSISRIRNRLNLAKLLLILALLFITYPPAMKAWESADSIPEEYSRIEYLMKEVDQYLPLVAVMGLLIFTLSDLTLKVEEIQAQIGADENLTRF
;
A
#
# COMPACT_ATOMS: atom_id res chain seq x y z
N MET A 1 -10.95 -21.34 15.36
CA MET A 1 -10.50 -19.94 15.56
C MET A 1 -9.19 -19.63 14.83
N ARG A 2 -8.12 -20.42 15.05
CA ARG A 2 -6.79 -20.26 14.41
C ARG A 2 -6.80 -20.21 12.87
N SER A 3 -7.56 -21.09 12.23
CA SER A 3 -7.74 -21.11 10.76
C SER A 3 -8.40 -19.83 10.23
N SER A 4 -9.41 -19.31 10.93
CA SER A 4 -10.10 -18.08 10.56
C SER A 4 -9.19 -16.85 10.66
N ILE A 5 -8.37 -16.78 11.73
CA ILE A 5 -7.42 -15.68 11.96
C ILE A 5 -6.31 -15.66 10.90
N SER A 6 -5.74 -16.84 10.58
CA SER A 6 -4.76 -16.98 9.49
C SER A 6 -5.33 -16.54 8.13
N ARG A 7 -6.59 -16.87 7.85
CA ARG A 7 -7.30 -16.43 6.64
C ARG A 7 -7.49 -14.91 6.61
N ILE A 8 -7.80 -14.28 7.74
CA ILE A 8 -7.92 -12.81 7.86
C ILE A 8 -6.57 -12.15 7.58
N ARG A 9 -5.48 -12.63 8.20
CA ARG A 9 -4.12 -12.13 7.96
C ARG A 9 -3.73 -12.19 6.48
N ASN A 10 -3.98 -13.32 5.81
CA ASN A 10 -3.69 -13.46 4.39
C ASN A 10 -4.49 -12.48 3.53
N ARG A 11 -5.76 -12.24 3.85
CA ARG A 11 -6.58 -11.26 3.13
C ARG A 11 -6.08 -9.82 3.34
N LEU A 12 -5.65 -9.48 4.56
CA LEU A 12 -5.06 -8.17 4.85
C LEU A 12 -3.74 -7.96 4.09
N ASN A 13 -2.88 -8.97 4.04
CA ASN A 13 -1.65 -8.92 3.26
C ASN A 13 -1.91 -8.79 1.76
N LEU A 14 -2.90 -9.54 1.23
CA LEU A 14 -3.31 -9.41 -0.16
C LEU A 14 -3.85 -8.00 -0.47
N ALA A 15 -4.69 -7.45 0.40
CA ALA A 15 -5.24 -6.09 0.24
C ALA A 15 -4.12 -5.03 0.22
N LYS A 16 -3.12 -5.14 1.12
CA LYS A 16 -1.93 -4.27 1.10
C LYS A 16 -1.16 -4.38 -0.21
N LEU A 17 -0.91 -5.61 -0.69
CA LEU A 17 -0.21 -5.83 -1.95
C LEU A 17 -0.94 -5.19 -3.13
N LEU A 18 -2.26 -5.35 -3.20
CA LEU A 18 -3.09 -4.74 -4.25
C LEU A 18 -3.07 -3.21 -4.19
N LEU A 19 -3.08 -2.61 -3.00
CA LEU A 19 -2.95 -1.16 -2.84
C LEU A 19 -1.58 -0.64 -3.29
N ILE A 20 -0.50 -1.35 -2.96
CA ILE A 20 0.85 -1.00 -3.43
C ILE A 20 0.92 -1.09 -4.96
N LEU A 21 0.36 -2.14 -5.57
CA LEU A 21 0.30 -2.27 -7.02
C LEU A 21 -0.50 -1.11 -7.64
N ALA A 22 -1.65 -0.76 -7.09
CA ALA A 22 -2.45 0.36 -7.58
C ALA A 22 -1.70 1.70 -7.46
N LEU A 23 -0.93 1.92 -6.38
CA LEU A 23 -0.07 3.10 -6.24
C LEU A 23 0.99 3.16 -7.35
N LEU A 24 1.60 2.03 -7.68
CA LEU A 24 2.55 1.95 -8.79
C LEU A 24 1.87 2.31 -10.11
N PHE A 25 0.67 1.81 -10.39
CA PHE A 25 -0.07 2.18 -11.62
C PHE A 25 -0.41 3.66 -11.73
N ILE A 26 -0.60 4.35 -10.60
CA ILE A 26 -0.92 5.79 -10.59
C ILE A 26 0.37 6.61 -10.78
N THR A 27 1.45 6.24 -10.11
CA THR A 27 2.69 7.03 -10.05
C THR A 27 3.67 6.73 -11.17
N TYR A 28 3.65 5.50 -11.71
CA TYR A 28 4.58 5.05 -12.75
C TYR A 28 4.36 5.73 -14.11
N PRO A 29 3.14 5.91 -14.65
CA PRO A 29 2.95 6.55 -15.95
C PRO A 29 3.41 8.02 -15.99
N PRO A 30 3.11 8.87 -14.98
CA PRO A 30 3.69 10.21 -14.90
C PRO A 30 5.22 10.19 -14.86
N ALA A 31 5.81 9.31 -14.06
CA ALA A 31 7.26 9.17 -13.94
C ALA A 31 7.92 8.72 -15.26
N MET A 32 7.32 7.75 -15.94
CA MET A 32 7.77 7.23 -17.24
C MET A 32 7.70 8.32 -18.31
N LYS A 33 6.56 9.03 -18.41
CA LYS A 33 6.40 10.15 -19.36
C LYS A 33 7.42 11.27 -19.13
N ALA A 34 7.69 11.61 -17.87
CA ALA A 34 8.68 12.62 -17.52
C ALA A 34 10.13 12.20 -17.84
N TRP A 35 10.41 10.89 -17.87
CA TRP A 35 11.78 10.38 -18.03
C TRP A 35 12.12 9.96 -19.47
N GLU A 36 11.21 9.28 -20.18
CA GLU A 36 11.49 8.68 -21.49
C GLU A 36 11.13 9.59 -22.68
N SER A 37 10.15 10.47 -22.52
CA SER A 37 9.54 11.20 -23.62
C SER A 37 9.73 12.71 -23.47
N ALA A 38 10.97 13.17 -23.61
CA ALA A 38 11.33 14.58 -23.59
C ALA A 38 10.53 15.41 -24.62
N ASP A 39 10.18 14.82 -25.77
CA ASP A 39 9.39 15.46 -26.83
C ASP A 39 7.88 15.55 -26.52
N SER A 40 7.40 14.89 -25.46
CA SER A 40 5.99 14.93 -25.03
C SER A 40 5.72 15.93 -23.90
N ILE A 41 6.78 16.54 -23.36
CA ILE A 41 6.71 17.55 -22.32
C ILE A 41 6.56 18.90 -23.01
N PRO A 42 5.52 19.70 -22.73
CA PRO A 42 5.38 21.02 -23.33
C PRO A 42 6.61 21.88 -23.00
N GLU A 43 7.11 22.65 -23.97
CA GLU A 43 8.35 23.46 -23.83
C GLU A 43 8.31 24.45 -22.66
N GLU A 44 7.11 24.79 -22.19
CA GLU A 44 6.85 25.68 -21.05
C GLU A 44 7.24 25.11 -19.69
N TYR A 45 7.48 23.80 -19.56
CA TYR A 45 7.74 23.13 -18.29
C TYR A 45 9.08 22.40 -18.29
N SER A 46 9.83 22.52 -17.19
CA SER A 46 10.91 21.56 -16.91
C SER A 46 10.33 20.16 -16.64
N ARG A 47 11.14 19.11 -16.81
CA ARG A 47 10.70 17.72 -16.54
C ARG A 47 10.16 17.54 -15.13
N ILE A 48 10.76 18.23 -14.15
CA ILE A 48 10.35 18.15 -12.74
C ILE A 48 9.02 18.88 -12.52
N GLU A 49 8.83 20.07 -13.10
CA GLU A 49 7.56 20.81 -12.99
C GLU A 49 6.41 20.05 -13.66
N TYR A 50 6.66 19.46 -14.83
CA TYR A 50 5.67 18.62 -15.51
C TYR A 50 5.31 17.39 -14.66
N LEU A 51 6.32 16.72 -14.09
CA LEU A 51 6.10 15.59 -13.18
C LEU A 51 5.30 16.01 -11.95
N MET A 52 5.65 17.13 -11.32
CA MET A 52 4.92 17.63 -10.14
C MET A 52 3.47 17.95 -10.49
N LYS A 53 3.20 18.62 -11.61
CA LYS A 53 1.83 18.92 -12.07
C LYS A 53 1.02 17.65 -12.34
N GLU A 54 1.61 16.66 -13.02
CA GLU A 54 0.98 15.39 -13.31
C GLU A 54 0.79 14.52 -12.06
N VAL A 55 1.61 14.67 -11.02
CA VAL A 55 1.46 13.95 -9.75
C VAL A 55 0.53 14.69 -8.79
N ASP A 56 0.45 16.02 -8.85
CA ASP A 56 -0.39 16.85 -7.99
C ASP A 56 -1.87 16.48 -8.09
N GLN A 57 -2.35 16.18 -9.31
CA GLN A 57 -3.72 15.67 -9.53
C GLN A 57 -3.98 14.34 -8.80
N TYR A 58 -2.93 13.54 -8.56
CA TYR A 58 -3.02 12.26 -7.86
C TYR A 58 -2.61 12.35 -6.39
N LEU A 59 -2.09 13.49 -5.92
CA LEU A 59 -1.58 13.66 -4.55
C LEU A 59 -2.64 13.32 -3.48
N PRO A 60 -3.91 13.76 -3.60
CA PRO A 60 -4.95 13.36 -2.64
C PRO A 60 -5.20 11.85 -2.64
N LEU A 61 -5.17 11.22 -3.82
CA LEU A 61 -5.37 9.79 -3.96
C LEU A 61 -4.19 9.00 -3.37
N VAL A 62 -2.96 9.42 -3.64
CA VAL A 62 -1.74 8.84 -3.05
C VAL A 62 -1.78 8.95 -1.52
N ALA A 63 -2.20 10.09 -0.97
CA ALA A 63 -2.35 10.28 0.46
C ALA A 63 -3.39 9.33 1.07
N VAL A 64 -4.57 9.19 0.45
CA VAL A 64 -5.61 8.24 0.89
C VAL A 64 -5.09 6.80 0.84
N MET A 65 -4.43 6.41 -0.25
CA MET A 65 -3.87 5.07 -0.39
C MET A 65 -2.76 4.79 0.64
N GLY A 66 -1.90 5.77 0.92
CA GLY A 66 -0.88 5.67 1.97
C GLY A 66 -1.51 5.45 3.35
N LEU A 67 -2.58 6.19 3.66
CA LEU A 67 -3.33 6.02 4.91
C LEU A 67 -3.97 4.63 5.00
N LEU A 68 -4.57 4.13 3.90
CA LEU A 68 -5.13 2.78 3.86
C LEU A 68 -4.07 1.69 4.08
N ILE A 69 -2.88 1.84 3.47
CA ILE A 69 -1.76 0.90 3.68
C ILE A 69 -1.30 0.93 5.14
N PHE A 70 -1.19 2.11 5.73
CA PHE A 70 -0.83 2.28 7.13
C PHE A 70 -1.85 1.60 8.06
N THR A 71 -3.14 1.90 7.88
CA THR A 71 -4.23 1.30 8.65
C THR A 71 -4.26 -0.22 8.51
N LEU A 72 -4.11 -0.76 7.30
CA LEU A 72 -4.05 -2.21 7.08
C LEU A 72 -2.83 -2.86 7.74
N SER A 73 -1.71 -2.14 7.81
CA SER A 73 -0.50 -2.63 8.49
C SER A 73 -0.72 -2.74 10.00
N ASP A 74 -1.31 -1.73 10.62
CA ASP A 74 -1.74 -1.76 12.03
C ASP A 74 -2.73 -2.91 12.31
N LEU A 75 -3.75 -3.06 11.46
CA LEU A 75 -4.71 -4.17 11.55
C LEU A 75 -4.04 -5.54 11.40
N THR A 76 -3.02 -5.66 10.54
CA THR A 76 -2.28 -6.93 10.39
C THR A 76 -1.51 -7.25 11.67
N LEU A 77 -0.83 -6.27 12.27
CA LEU A 77 -0.09 -6.44 13.51
C LEU A 77 -1.02 -6.88 14.66
N LYS A 78 -2.17 -6.21 14.82
CA LYS A 78 -3.17 -6.61 15.83
C LYS A 78 -3.67 -8.04 15.64
N VAL A 79 -3.89 -8.46 14.40
CA VAL A 79 -4.28 -9.84 14.09
C VAL A 79 -3.18 -10.83 14.45
N GLU A 80 -1.92 -10.48 14.23
CA GLU A 80 -0.76 -11.29 14.62
C GLU A 80 -0.59 -11.39 16.14
N GLU A 81 -0.80 -10.30 16.87
CA GLU A 81 -0.82 -10.28 18.35
C GLU A 81 -1.91 -11.20 18.91
N ILE A 82 -3.14 -11.09 18.39
CA ILE A 82 -4.25 -11.97 18.79
C ILE A 82 -3.92 -13.43 18.48
N GLN A 83 -3.31 -13.72 17.32
CA GLN A 83 -2.90 -15.07 16.96
C GLN A 83 -1.83 -15.62 17.92
N ALA A 84 -0.90 -14.79 18.36
CA ALA A 84 0.15 -15.16 19.31
C ALA A 84 -0.41 -15.45 20.71
N GLN A 85 -1.33 -14.60 21.20
CA GLN A 85 -2.00 -14.78 22.49
C GLN A 85 -2.78 -16.11 22.55
N ILE A 86 -3.59 -16.41 21.52
CA ILE A 86 -4.32 -17.68 21.43
C ILE A 86 -3.36 -18.88 21.44
N GLY A 87 -2.21 -18.77 20.76
CA GLY A 87 -1.19 -19.82 20.77
C GLY A 87 -0.52 -20.03 22.12
N ALA A 88 -0.37 -18.98 22.93
CA ALA A 88 0.18 -19.05 24.28
C ALA A 88 -0.82 -19.69 25.26
N ASP A 89 -2.09 -19.29 25.21
CA ASP A 89 -3.16 -19.84 26.06
C ASP A 89 -3.43 -21.34 25.78
N GLU A 90 -3.38 -21.76 24.51
CA GLU A 90 -3.49 -23.18 24.14
C GLU A 90 -2.32 -24.03 24.66
N ASN A 91 -1.14 -23.45 24.88
CA ASN A 91 0.01 -24.14 25.46
C ASN A 91 -0.09 -24.25 26.98
N LEU A 92 -0.60 -23.21 27.66
CA LEU A 92 -0.78 -23.21 29.13
C LEU A 92 -1.85 -24.19 29.61
N THR A 93 -2.88 -24.45 28.80
CA THR A 93 -3.98 -25.39 29.11
C THR A 93 -3.65 -26.86 28.82
N ARG A 94 -2.49 -27.16 28.24
CA ARG A 94 -2.02 -28.53 27.94
C ARG A 94 -1.06 -29.10 28.98
N PHE A 95 -0.70 -28.33 30.00
CA PHE A 95 0.03 -28.77 31.19
C PHE A 95 -0.93 -28.98 32.37
#